data_AF-A0A7Y4QQ24-F1
#
_entry.id   AF-A0A7Y4QQ24-F1
#
_cell.length_a   1.000
_cell.length_b   1.000
_cell.length_c   1.000
_cell.angle_alpha   90.00
_cell.angle_beta   90.00
_cell.angle_gamma   90.00
#
_symmetry.space_group_name_H-M   'P 1'
#
loop_
_entity.id
_entity.type
_entity.pdbx_description
1 polymer ?
#
loop_
_entity_poly.entity_id
_entity_poly.type
_entity_poly.pdbx_seq_one_letter_code
_entity_poly.pdbx_strand_id
1 'polypeptide(L)'
;MIKNFLHKYSDAGILFIRIGIGIPFVFVYGIMKIDGGPEMWQMVGSAMSNIKINFGHVFWGFLASASEFFGGILILLGLFTRTAAAFLAFTMLMAFITHLSMLDPWHMAMHPMELFGVFMGLIFIGSGKYSLDNILFKRNKQTTSSNN
;
A
#
# COMPACT_ATOMS: atom_id res chain seq x y z
N MET A 1 18.23 -2.53 -28.72
CA MET A 1 16.95 -2.00 -29.24
C MET A 1 15.78 -2.19 -28.25
N ILE A 2 15.55 -3.39 -27.72
CA ILE A 2 14.43 -3.71 -26.79
C ILE A 2 14.48 -2.94 -25.46
N LYS A 3 15.68 -2.79 -24.86
CA LYS A 3 15.85 -2.06 -23.59
C LYS A 3 15.35 -0.60 -23.65
N ASN A 4 15.55 0.09 -24.78
CA ASN A 4 15.14 1.49 -24.95
C ASN A 4 13.62 1.64 -25.12
N PHE A 5 12.94 0.64 -25.69
CA PHE A 5 11.49 0.64 -25.83
C PHE A 5 10.81 0.39 -24.48
N LEU A 6 11.28 -0.59 -23.71
CA LEU A 6 10.75 -0.89 -22.37
C LEU A 6 10.94 0.29 -21.39
N HIS A 7 12.08 0.97 -21.47
CA HIS A 7 12.35 2.15 -20.63
C HIS A 7 11.39 3.32 -20.93
N LYS A 8 10.85 3.41 -22.15
CA LYS A 8 9.88 4.44 -22.55
C LYS A 8 8.51 4.26 -21.89
N TYR A 9 8.11 3.01 -21.62
CA TYR A 9 6.80 2.68 -21.02
C TYR A 9 6.87 2.24 -19.56
N SER A 10 8.06 2.08 -18.99
CA SER A 10 8.26 1.70 -17.59
C SER A 10 7.45 2.60 -16.64
N ASP A 11 7.46 3.92 -16.86
CA ASP A 11 6.69 4.88 -16.06
C ASP A 11 5.17 4.73 -16.20
N ALA A 12 4.69 4.39 -17.39
CA ALA A 12 3.26 4.14 -17.65
C ALA A 12 2.80 2.83 -16.99
N GLY A 13 3.66 1.80 -17.00
CA GLY A 13 3.42 0.56 -16.27
C GLY A 13 3.30 0.77 -14.76
N ILE A 14 4.18 1.59 -14.17
CA ILE A 14 4.12 1.95 -12.75
C ILE A 14 2.84 2.72 -12.42
N LEU A 15 2.39 3.61 -13.31
CA LEU A 15 1.09 4.29 -13.15
C LEU A 15 -0.07 3.29 -13.16
N PHE A 16 -0.07 2.34 -14.10
CA PHE A 16 -1.11 1.33 -14.20
C PHE A 16 -1.18 0.44 -12.95
N ILE A 17 -0.03 0.00 -12.42
CA ILE A 17 0.03 -0.77 -11.17
C ILE A 17 -0.53 0.04 -9.99
N ARG A 18 -0.17 1.33 -9.88
CA ARG A 18 -0.68 2.22 -8.83
C ARG A 18 -2.19 2.40 -8.90
N ILE A 19 -2.74 2.58 -10.09
CA ILE A 19 -4.19 2.71 -10.29
C ILE A 19 -4.89 1.37 -10.00
N GLY A 20 -4.37 0.28 -10.56
CA GLY A 20 -4.94 -1.05 -10.43
C GLY A 20 -5.00 -1.57 -9.00
N ILE A 21 -4.03 -1.20 -8.15
CA ILE A 21 -4.01 -1.59 -6.73
C ILE A 21 -4.59 -0.50 -5.84
N GLY A 22 -4.32 0.77 -6.13
CA GLY A 22 -4.80 1.90 -5.35
C GLY A 22 -6.31 2.00 -5.31
N ILE A 23 -7.00 1.80 -6.44
CA ILE A 23 -8.48 1.88 -6.49
C ILE A 23 -9.13 0.84 -5.57
N PRO A 24 -8.83 -0.48 -5.69
CA PRO A 24 -9.38 -1.47 -4.77
C PRO A 24 -9.04 -1.19 -3.31
N PHE A 25 -7.82 -0.76 -3.00
CA PHE A 25 -7.44 -0.43 -1.63
C PHE A 25 -8.21 0.74 -1.04
N VAL A 26 -8.59 1.72 -1.85
CA VAL A 26 -9.42 2.84 -1.38
C VAL A 26 -10.89 2.41 -1.31
N PHE A 27 -11.46 1.97 -2.42
CA PHE A 27 -12.91 1.82 -2.55
C PHE A 27 -13.47 0.50 -2.04
N VAL A 28 -12.69 -0.57 -2.11
CA VAL A 28 -13.15 -1.91 -1.71
C VAL A 28 -12.67 -2.22 -0.30
N TYR A 29 -11.37 -2.16 -0.06
CA TYR A 29 -10.79 -2.58 1.22
C TYR A 29 -10.82 -1.46 2.27
N GLY A 30 -10.42 -0.24 1.90
CA GLY A 30 -10.26 0.88 2.82
C GLY A 30 -11.57 1.41 3.37
N ILE A 31 -12.51 1.81 2.50
CA ILE A 31 -13.83 2.31 2.93
C ILE A 31 -14.56 1.25 3.76
N MET A 32 -14.60 0.00 3.28
CA MET A 32 -15.30 -1.08 4.00
C MET A 32 -14.72 -1.31 5.40
N LYS A 33 -13.39 -1.25 5.57
CA LYS A 33 -12.75 -1.45 6.87
C LYS A 33 -12.85 -0.23 7.79
N ILE A 34 -12.82 0.99 7.24
CA ILE A 34 -13.02 2.21 8.05
C ILE A 34 -14.47 2.30 8.55
N ASP A 35 -15.45 2.10 7.69
CA ASP A 35 -16.87 2.18 8.08
C ASP A 35 -17.37 0.93 8.84
N GLY A 36 -16.59 -0.15 8.86
CA GLY A 36 -16.94 -1.39 9.59
C GLY A 36 -17.00 -1.24 11.11
N GLY A 37 -16.56 -0.10 11.65
CA GLY A 37 -16.70 0.24 13.07
C GLY A 37 -15.83 -0.59 14.03
N PRO A 38 -16.06 -0.47 15.35
CA PRO A 38 -15.18 -1.05 16.37
C PRO A 38 -15.06 -2.58 16.32
N GLU A 39 -16.12 -3.28 15.90
CA GLU A 39 -16.13 -4.74 15.80
C GLU A 39 -15.21 -5.24 14.68
N MET A 40 -15.30 -4.61 13.49
CA MET A 40 -14.39 -4.87 12.38
C MET A 40 -12.94 -4.55 12.76
N TRP A 41 -12.71 -3.42 13.44
CA TRP A 41 -11.37 -3.05 13.88
C TRP A 41 -10.83 -4.02 14.93
N GLN A 42 -11.67 -4.53 15.83
CA GLN A 42 -11.25 -5.56 16.78
C GLN A 42 -10.82 -6.83 16.04
N MET A 43 -11.58 -7.26 15.03
CA MET A 43 -11.24 -8.43 14.22
C MET A 43 -9.93 -8.23 13.45
N VAL A 44 -9.76 -7.09 12.77
CA VAL A 44 -8.52 -6.77 12.04
C VAL A 44 -7.32 -6.67 13.00
N GLY A 45 -7.50 -6.03 14.15
CA GLY A 45 -6.45 -5.86 15.15
C GLY A 45 -6.14 -7.11 15.97
N SER A 46 -6.98 -8.16 15.88
CA SER A 46 -6.67 -9.48 16.46
C SER A 46 -5.42 -10.11 15.80
N ALA A 47 -5.08 -9.67 14.58
CA ALA A 47 -3.83 -10.02 13.92
C ALA A 47 -2.60 -9.74 14.81
N MET A 48 -2.65 -8.72 15.68
CA MET A 48 -1.56 -8.37 16.60
C MET A 48 -1.33 -9.42 17.70
N SER A 49 -2.30 -10.29 17.98
CA SER A 49 -2.11 -11.42 18.90
C SER A 49 -1.05 -12.40 18.39
N ASN A 50 -0.86 -12.50 17.06
CA ASN A 50 0.18 -13.34 16.46
C ASN A 50 1.60 -12.90 16.84
N ILE A 51 1.79 -11.61 17.17
CA ILE A 51 3.06 -11.05 17.66
C ILE A 51 3.06 -10.84 19.18
N LYS A 52 2.18 -11.53 19.91
CA LYS A 52 2.00 -11.48 21.37
C LYS A 52 1.51 -10.13 21.91
N ILE A 53 0.94 -9.28 21.07
CA ILE A 53 0.29 -8.03 21.48
C ILE A 53 -1.21 -8.32 21.64
N ASN A 54 -1.62 -8.60 22.88
CA ASN A 54 -3.00 -8.98 23.23
C ASN A 54 -3.81 -7.80 23.81
N PHE A 55 -3.40 -6.56 23.54
CA PHE A 55 -4.08 -5.37 24.04
C PHE A 55 -4.35 -4.38 22.91
N GLY A 56 -5.44 -3.62 23.04
CA GLY A 56 -5.75 -2.52 22.12
C GLY A 56 -6.11 -2.96 20.70
N HIS A 57 -6.70 -4.16 20.51
CA HIS A 57 -7.04 -4.68 19.18
C HIS A 57 -7.86 -3.68 18.34
N VAL A 58 -8.86 -3.01 18.92
CA VAL A 58 -9.63 -1.97 18.21
C VAL A 58 -8.72 -0.85 17.71
N PHE A 59 -7.77 -0.39 18.52
CA PHE A 59 -6.83 0.68 18.14
C PHE A 59 -5.89 0.22 17.02
N TRP A 60 -5.30 -0.97 17.14
CA TRP A 60 -4.41 -1.52 16.12
C TRP A 60 -5.14 -1.80 14.81
N GLY A 61 -6.36 -2.31 14.87
CA GLY A 61 -7.18 -2.54 13.69
C GLY A 61 -7.68 -1.25 13.04
N PHE A 62 -7.98 -0.22 13.82
CA PHE A 62 -8.24 1.11 13.30
C PHE A 62 -7.02 1.66 12.57
N LEU A 63 -5.82 1.57 13.18
CA LEU A 63 -4.57 1.97 12.54
C LEU A 63 -4.30 1.19 11.24
N ALA A 64 -4.53 -0.13 11.23
CA ALA A 64 -4.40 -0.94 10.03
C ALA A 64 -5.39 -0.52 8.94
N SER A 65 -6.65 -0.29 9.31
CA SER A 65 -7.73 0.13 8.39
C SER A 65 -7.47 1.53 7.83
N ALA A 66 -7.05 2.47 8.68
CA ALA A 66 -6.62 3.80 8.29
C ALA A 66 -5.40 3.74 7.35
N SER A 67 -4.41 2.91 7.68
CA SER A 67 -3.24 2.70 6.83
C SER A 67 -3.61 2.13 5.47
N GLU A 68 -4.59 1.24 5.40
CA GLU A 68 -5.05 0.68 4.12
C GLU A 68 -5.74 1.72 3.25
N PHE A 69 -6.63 2.51 3.83
CA PHE A 69 -7.35 3.57 3.12
C PHE A 69 -6.43 4.72 2.70
N PHE A 70 -5.73 5.34 3.66
CA PHE A 70 -4.82 6.45 3.36
C PHE A 70 -3.61 5.99 2.56
N GLY A 71 -3.07 4.80 2.83
CA GLY A 71 -2.00 4.21 2.03
C GLY A 71 -2.44 3.95 0.59
N GLY A 72 -3.67 3.48 0.37
CA GLY A 72 -4.26 3.33 -0.96
C GLY A 72 -4.34 4.66 -1.72
N ILE A 73 -4.80 5.72 -1.06
CA ILE A 73 -4.86 7.07 -1.64
C ILE A 73 -3.46 7.58 -1.99
N LEU A 74 -2.49 7.42 -1.09
CA LEU A 74 -1.10 7.85 -1.30
C LEU A 74 -0.46 7.11 -2.48
N ILE A 75 -0.66 5.80 -2.60
CA ILE A 75 -0.20 5.02 -3.76
C ILE A 75 -0.88 5.48 -5.05
N LEU A 76 -2.20 5.70 -5.02
CA LEU A 76 -2.97 6.15 -6.18
C LEU A 76 -2.49 7.51 -6.70
N LEU A 77 -2.27 8.45 -5.79
CA LEU A 77 -1.75 9.80 -6.08
C LEU A 77 -0.25 9.80 -6.43
N GLY A 78 0.46 8.73 -6.08
CA GLY A 78 1.90 8.67 -6.25
C GLY A 78 2.68 9.54 -5.24
N LEU A 79 2.11 9.80 -4.07
CA LEU A 79 2.74 10.59 -2.99
C LEU A 79 3.34 9.64 -1.96
N PHE A 80 4.63 9.84 -1.61
CA PHE A 80 5.35 9.00 -0.66
C PHE A 80 5.17 7.49 -0.91
N THR A 81 5.15 7.06 -2.18
CA THR A 81 4.71 5.69 -2.54
C THR A 81 5.52 4.61 -1.86
N ARG A 82 6.81 4.84 -1.60
CA ARG A 82 7.66 3.88 -0.88
C ARG A 82 7.22 3.69 0.55
N THR A 83 6.92 4.79 1.25
CA THR A 83 6.47 4.75 2.64
C THR A 83 5.07 4.16 2.74
N ALA A 84 4.15 4.57 1.87
CA ALA A 84 2.80 4.02 1.80
C ALA A 84 2.80 2.52 1.48
N ALA A 85 3.63 2.09 0.51
CA ALA A 85 3.79 0.68 0.16
C ALA A 85 4.42 -0.13 1.30
N ALA A 86 5.34 0.44 2.08
CA ALA A 86 5.91 -0.25 3.25
C ALA A 86 4.84 -0.53 4.33
N PHE A 87 4.00 0.45 4.63
CA PHE A 87 2.90 0.24 5.58
C PHE A 87 1.88 -0.79 5.06
N LEU A 88 1.49 -0.71 3.79
CA LEU A 88 0.58 -1.68 3.16
C LEU A 88 1.17 -3.09 3.06
N ALA A 89 2.48 -3.21 2.80
CA ALA A 89 3.16 -4.49 2.84
C ALA A 89 3.10 -5.09 4.25
N PHE A 90 3.30 -4.28 5.28
CA PHE A 90 3.17 -4.74 6.67
C PHE A 90 1.75 -5.22 7.00
N THR A 91 0.70 -4.49 6.59
CA THR A 91 -0.69 -4.93 6.84
C THR A 91 -1.02 -6.23 6.11
N MET A 92 -0.56 -6.39 4.86
CA MET A 92 -0.75 -7.62 4.10
C MET A 92 0.02 -8.81 4.69
N LEU A 93 1.24 -8.59 5.19
CA LEU A 93 2.01 -9.63 5.86
C LEU A 93 1.29 -10.12 7.13
N MET A 94 0.77 -9.19 7.94
CA MET A 94 0.00 -9.54 9.14
C MET A 94 -1.32 -10.27 8.80
N ALA A 95 -1.99 -9.87 7.72
CA ALA A 95 -3.17 -10.57 7.22
C ALA A 95 -2.83 -12.01 6.78
N PHE A 96 -1.73 -12.20 6.04
CA PHE A 96 -1.26 -13.53 5.64
C PHE A 96 -0.98 -14.43 6.84
N ILE A 97 -0.24 -13.92 7.84
CA ILE A 97 0.05 -14.65 9.08
C ILE A 97 -1.26 -15.02 9.80
N THR A 98 -2.24 -14.12 9.83
CA THR A 98 -3.54 -14.38 10.47
C THR A 98 -4.30 -15.51 9.78
N HIS A 99 -4.36 -15.52 8.44
CA HIS A 99 -4.98 -16.62 7.70
C HIS A 99 -4.26 -17.97 7.91
N LEU A 100 -2.91 -17.95 8.01
CA LEU A 100 -2.16 -19.15 8.36
C LEU A 100 -2.48 -19.66 9.78
N SER A 101 -2.58 -18.74 10.75
CA SER A 101 -2.94 -19.08 12.14
C SER A 101 -4.37 -19.59 12.28
N MET A 102 -5.29 -19.10 11.45
CA MET A 102 -6.70 -19.53 11.43
C MET A 102 -6.91 -20.85 10.67
N LEU A 103 -5.87 -21.41 10.04
CA LEU A 103 -5.94 -22.59 9.17
C LEU A 103 -6.96 -22.41 8.03
N ASP A 104 -7.10 -21.18 7.54
CA ASP A 104 -7.98 -20.88 6.42
C ASP A 104 -7.50 -21.58 5.14
N PRO A 105 -8.41 -21.79 4.17
CA PRO A 105 -8.04 -22.42 2.91
C PRO A 105 -6.93 -21.63 2.22
N TRP A 106 -5.97 -22.34 1.60
CA TRP A 106 -4.79 -21.75 0.96
C TRP A 106 -5.10 -20.58 0.02
N HIS A 107 -6.21 -20.62 -0.71
CA HIS A 107 -6.60 -19.54 -1.63
C HIS A 107 -6.86 -18.20 -0.93
N MET A 108 -7.35 -18.21 0.32
CA MET A 108 -7.56 -16.99 1.12
C MET A 108 -6.24 -16.41 1.61
N ALA A 109 -5.29 -17.26 2.00
CA ALA A 109 -3.98 -16.84 2.48
C ALA A 109 -3.08 -16.33 1.32
N MET A 110 -3.20 -16.88 0.12
CA MET A 110 -2.37 -16.46 -1.02
C MET A 110 -2.67 -15.03 -1.49
N HIS A 111 -3.93 -14.57 -1.39
CA HIS A 111 -4.29 -13.23 -1.81
C HIS A 111 -3.49 -12.10 -1.10
N PRO A 112 -3.40 -12.04 0.24
CA PRO A 112 -2.57 -11.04 0.91
C PRO A 112 -1.08 -11.23 0.61
N MET A 113 -0.60 -12.46 0.38
CA MET A 113 0.79 -12.71 0.02
C MET A 113 1.14 -12.19 -1.40
N GLU A 114 0.22 -12.31 -2.37
CA GLU A 114 0.39 -11.73 -3.70
C GLU A 114 0.46 -10.20 -3.63
N LEU A 115 -0.46 -9.58 -2.89
CA LEU A 115 -0.46 -8.13 -2.67
C LEU A 115 0.81 -7.64 -1.97
N PHE A 116 1.29 -8.39 -0.98
CA PHE A 116 2.58 -8.14 -0.34
C PHE A 116 3.71 -8.13 -1.37
N GLY A 117 3.74 -9.09 -2.29
CA GLY A 117 4.71 -9.14 -3.39
C GLY A 117 4.66 -7.89 -4.27
N VAL A 118 3.47 -7.40 -4.60
CA VAL A 118 3.35 -6.17 -5.41
C VAL A 118 3.80 -4.93 -4.64
N PHE A 119 3.44 -4.81 -3.36
CA PHE A 119 3.91 -3.69 -2.54
C PHE A 119 5.43 -3.70 -2.36
N MET A 120 6.04 -4.87 -2.16
CA MET A 120 7.49 -5.02 -2.18
C MET A 120 8.09 -4.55 -3.51
N GLY A 121 7.48 -4.94 -4.64
CA GLY A 121 7.85 -4.41 -5.95
C GLY A 121 7.77 -2.88 -6.03
N LEU A 122 6.71 -2.27 -5.52
CA LEU A 122 6.53 -0.82 -5.49
C LEU A 122 7.53 -0.11 -4.57
N ILE A 123 7.98 -0.73 -3.47
CA ILE A 123 9.04 -0.20 -2.61
C ILE A 123 10.35 -0.06 -3.40
N PHE A 124 10.73 -1.10 -4.16
CA PHE A 124 11.97 -1.10 -4.95
C PHE A 124 11.89 -0.20 -6.19
N ILE A 125 10.76 -0.27 -6.92
CA ILE A 125 10.56 0.49 -8.16
C ILE A 125 10.33 1.99 -7.86
N GLY A 126 9.64 2.32 -6.77
CA GLY A 126 9.30 3.69 -6.39
C GLY A 126 8.06 4.26 -7.08
N SER A 127 7.92 5.59 -7.07
CA SER A 127 6.70 6.31 -7.47
C SER A 127 6.55 6.52 -8.99
N GLY A 128 7.62 6.30 -9.77
CA GLY A 128 7.65 6.52 -11.22
C GLY A 128 7.57 8.01 -11.62
N LYS A 129 7.79 8.31 -12.90
CA LYS A 129 7.83 9.69 -13.42
C LYS A 129 6.49 10.43 -13.33
N TYR A 130 5.37 9.72 -13.44
CA TYR A 130 4.00 10.25 -13.31
C TYR A 130 3.51 10.27 -11.86
N SER A 131 4.40 10.51 -10.89
CA SER A 131 4.03 10.72 -9.50
C SER A 131 3.91 12.21 -9.21
N LEU A 132 2.97 12.57 -8.34
CA LEU A 132 2.91 13.91 -7.79
C LEU A 132 4.21 14.26 -7.05
N ASP A 133 4.88 13.28 -6.43
CA ASP A 133 6.24 13.45 -5.88
C ASP A 133 7.19 14.04 -6.92
N ASN A 134 7.26 13.44 -8.12
CA ASN A 134 8.20 13.91 -9.14
C ASN A 134 7.82 15.29 -9.69
N ILE A 135 6.54 15.64 -9.75
CA ILE A 135 6.10 16.99 -10.19
C ILE A 135 6.47 18.03 -9.12
N LEU A 136 6.24 17.72 -7.84
CA LEU A 136 6.50 18.63 -6.73
C LEU A 136 8.00 18.84 -6.50
N PHE A 137 8.80 17.77 -6.51
CA PHE A 137 10.25 17.85 -6.33
C PHE A 137 10.99 18.39 -7.55
N LYS A 138 10.47 18.20 -8.77
CA LYS A 138 11.05 18.81 -9.98
C LYS A 138 10.82 20.33 -10.04
N ARG A 139 9.70 20.82 -9.49
CA ARG A 139 9.39 22.26 -9.41
C ARG A 139 10.33 23.04 -8.48
N ASN A 140 10.82 22.42 -7.41
CA ASN A 140 11.77 23.04 -6.47
C ASN A 140 13.21 23.15 -7.01
N LYS A 141 13.59 22.33 -8.00
CA LYS A 141 14.90 22.44 -8.66
C LYS A 141 14.96 23.58 -9.69
N GLN A 142 13.84 23.96 -10.30
CA GLN A 142 13.82 25.06 -11.29
C GLN A 142 13.79 26.45 -10.65
N THR A 143 13.19 26.59 -9.47
CA THR A 143 13.11 27.86 -8.73
C THR A 143 14.44 28.29 -8.10
N THR A 144 15.34 27.35 -7.84
CA THR A 144 16.68 27.64 -7.31
C THR A 144 17.72 27.97 -8.38
N SER A 145 17.55 27.53 -9.63
CA SER A 145 18.43 27.89 -10.76
C SER A 145 18.06 29.19 -11.49
N SER A 146 16.94 29.83 -11.15
CA SER A 146 16.55 31.13 -11.72
C SER A 146 16.98 32.34 -10.86
N ASN A 147 17.51 32.09 -9.67
CA ASN A 147 17.93 33.13 -8.70
C ASN A 147 19.45 33.19 -8.51
N ASN A 148 20.23 32.55 -9.38
CA ASN A 148 21.70 32.65 -9.44
C ASN A 148 22.13 33.08 -10.84
#